data_AF-A0ABD3RRH3-F1
#
_entry.id   AF-A0ABD3RRH3-F1
#
_cell.length_a   1.000
_cell.length_b   1.000
_cell.length_c   1.000
_cell.angle_alpha   90.00
_cell.angle_beta   90.00
_cell.angle_gamma   90.00
#
_symmetry.space_group_name_H-M   'P 1'
#
loop_
_entity.id
_entity.type
_entity.pdbx_description
1 polymer ?
#
loop_
_entity_poly.entity_id
_entity_poly.type
_entity_poly.pdbx_seq_one_letter_code
_entity_poly.pdbx_strand_id
1 'polypeptide(L)'
;MAGPRLGPRPPDFDEDHVQRSPTFRKWLALSPGSNLVYACRTFTKGGVDEEERLMRRIMIAHRNNLKEHAVLRRAIREADAASGVGQVATEEEEKSSPRRRRATGAMAGKAEGGDGGGTTIATATSAHPTATLHPPANDGIAPSGASSGGKRPRRTYCSIPPRSDEAVLGEMDVAAVEMTRSYRRWSELPDGTSFSYNQTYVKGTDGHDWLLRKNIWRRMRYRRENRAKVLNLIARGGGVGGGDEGGGCGGATNVDGARGGQQNDEDTEDSDNDRHHRLLVVSRAVEDAAAAAAAFSARADTFDHSIDADAVAALGAQGGEDDPTVVLSGALDAAARLAAAVSVADGSIGGDSNKKDEGMSLEIFEV
;
A
#
# COMPACT_ATOMS: atom_id res chain seq x y z
N MET A 1 -15.67 -4.71 -23.61
CA MET A 1 -15.04 -5.92 -23.05
C MET A 1 -15.71 -6.23 -21.72
N ALA A 2 -16.44 -7.34 -21.61
CA ALA A 2 -16.94 -7.80 -20.31
C ALA A 2 -15.74 -8.07 -19.40
N GLY A 3 -15.73 -7.50 -18.19
CA GLY A 3 -14.65 -7.74 -17.24
C GLY A 3 -14.55 -9.22 -16.86
N PRO A 4 -13.40 -9.67 -16.32
CA PRO A 4 -13.25 -11.04 -15.83
C PRO A 4 -14.43 -11.42 -14.91
N ARG A 5 -15.10 -12.53 -15.21
CA ARG A 5 -16.20 -13.03 -14.38
C ARG A 5 -15.68 -13.28 -12.96
N LEU A 6 -16.45 -12.88 -11.96
CA LEU A 6 -16.13 -13.14 -10.56
C LEU A 6 -16.13 -14.67 -10.35
N GLY A 7 -14.99 -15.24 -9.97
CA GLY A 7 -14.89 -16.66 -9.61
C GLY A 7 -15.76 -17.03 -8.41
N PRO A 8 -15.76 -18.29 -7.94
CA PRO A 8 -16.50 -18.69 -6.74
C PRO A 8 -16.11 -17.83 -5.52
N ARG A 9 -17.06 -17.65 -4.57
CA ARG A 9 -16.79 -16.96 -3.31
C ARG A 9 -15.72 -17.74 -2.51
N PRO A 10 -14.74 -17.06 -1.89
CA PRO A 10 -13.82 -17.73 -0.97
C PRO A 10 -14.58 -18.43 0.17
N PRO A 11 -14.11 -19.59 0.67
CA PRO A 11 -14.80 -20.35 1.71
C PRO A 11 -14.88 -19.59 3.05
N ASP A 12 -13.96 -18.66 3.29
CA ASP A 12 -13.86 -17.82 4.49
C ASP A 12 -14.57 -16.46 4.32
N PHE A 13 -15.58 -16.39 3.47
CA PHE A 13 -16.33 -15.17 3.22
C PHE A 13 -17.40 -14.95 4.30
N ASP A 14 -17.14 -14.03 5.22
CA ASP A 14 -18.08 -13.62 6.27
C ASP A 14 -19.01 -12.51 5.75
N GLU A 15 -20.20 -12.90 5.31
CA GLU A 15 -21.20 -11.99 4.77
C GLU A 15 -21.77 -11.04 5.83
N ASP A 16 -21.99 -11.51 7.06
CA ASP A 16 -22.54 -10.71 8.16
C ASP A 16 -21.62 -9.55 8.53
N HIS A 17 -20.30 -9.77 8.47
CA HIS A 17 -19.32 -8.71 8.65
C HIS A 17 -19.40 -7.66 7.54
N VAL A 18 -19.53 -8.08 6.28
CA VAL A 18 -19.68 -7.15 5.14
C VAL A 18 -20.94 -6.32 5.27
N GLN A 19 -22.07 -6.95 5.63
CA GLN A 19 -23.36 -6.26 5.77
C GLN A 19 -23.36 -5.24 6.91
N ARG A 20 -22.60 -5.50 7.99
CA ARG A 20 -22.41 -4.54 9.09
C ARG A 20 -21.46 -3.39 8.73
N SER A 21 -20.68 -3.51 7.66
CA SER A 21 -19.70 -2.49 7.29
C SER A 21 -20.39 -1.16 6.92
N PRO A 22 -19.82 0.00 7.31
CA PRO A 22 -20.39 1.31 6.98
C PRO A 22 -20.50 1.55 5.46
N THR A 23 -19.57 1.01 4.67
CA THR A 23 -19.56 1.13 3.21
C THR A 23 -20.76 0.40 2.59
N PHE A 24 -21.05 -0.82 3.04
CA PHE A 24 -22.17 -1.58 2.51
C PHE A 24 -23.52 -0.95 2.91
N ARG A 25 -23.63 -0.41 4.13
CA ARG A 25 -24.82 0.36 4.53
C ARG A 25 -25.07 1.58 3.65
N LYS A 26 -24.00 2.31 3.28
CA LYS A 26 -24.10 3.41 2.29
C LYS A 26 -24.56 2.90 0.94
N TRP A 27 -24.06 1.75 0.48
CA TRP A 27 -24.52 1.11 -0.76
C TRP A 27 -26.01 0.78 -0.74
N LEU A 28 -26.52 0.18 0.34
CA LEU A 28 -27.93 -0.14 0.50
C LEU A 28 -28.83 1.10 0.45
N ALA A 29 -28.34 2.27 0.89
CA ALA A 29 -29.09 3.52 0.85
C ALA A 29 -29.15 4.20 -0.54
N LEU A 30 -28.30 3.81 -1.49
CA LEU A 30 -28.29 4.42 -2.83
C LEU A 30 -29.51 4.00 -3.67
N SER A 31 -29.92 4.83 -4.64
CA SER A 31 -30.92 4.43 -5.64
C SER A 31 -30.27 3.58 -6.75
N PRO A 32 -31.01 2.65 -7.39
CA PRO A 32 -30.53 1.96 -8.60
C PRO A 32 -30.02 2.96 -9.65
N GLY A 33 -28.89 2.67 -10.29
CA GLY A 33 -28.18 3.56 -11.22
C GLY A 33 -27.19 4.53 -10.58
N SER A 34 -27.21 4.71 -9.26
CA SER A 34 -26.24 5.55 -8.55
C SER A 34 -24.87 4.88 -8.46
N ASN A 35 -23.81 5.69 -8.39
CA ASN A 35 -22.43 5.22 -8.31
C ASN A 35 -21.85 5.38 -6.89
N LEU A 36 -21.11 4.36 -6.42
CA LEU A 36 -20.32 4.40 -5.19
C LEU A 36 -18.84 4.23 -5.53
N VAL A 37 -17.99 5.15 -5.08
CA VAL A 37 -16.53 5.02 -5.21
C VAL A 37 -15.96 4.44 -3.92
N TYR A 38 -15.32 3.28 -4.01
CA TYR A 38 -14.67 2.62 -2.88
C TYR A 38 -13.36 1.96 -3.29
N ALA A 39 -12.30 2.18 -2.50
CA ALA A 39 -10.96 1.63 -2.73
C ALA A 39 -10.47 1.81 -4.20
N CYS A 40 -10.67 3.03 -4.73
CA CYS A 40 -10.34 3.47 -6.10
C CYS A 40 -11.09 2.74 -7.22
N ARG A 41 -12.24 2.13 -6.93
CA ARG A 41 -13.13 1.52 -7.92
C ARG A 41 -14.53 2.14 -7.83
N THR A 42 -15.20 2.25 -8.96
CA THR A 42 -16.57 2.74 -9.06
C THR A 42 -17.52 1.56 -9.22
N PHE A 43 -18.56 1.51 -8.40
CA PHE A 43 -19.59 0.48 -8.41
C PHE A 43 -20.93 1.13 -8.73
N THR A 44 -21.74 0.51 -9.59
CA THR A 44 -23.04 1.05 -10.00
C THR A 44 -24.16 0.19 -9.45
N LYS A 45 -25.04 0.80 -8.64
CA LYS A 45 -26.11 0.05 -7.98
C LYS A 45 -27.12 -0.46 -8.98
N GLY A 46 -27.53 -1.72 -8.84
CA GLY A 46 -28.42 -2.40 -9.79
C GLY A 46 -27.70 -2.97 -11.02
N GLY A 47 -26.37 -2.81 -11.14
CA GLY A 47 -25.58 -3.54 -12.13
C GLY A 47 -25.47 -5.02 -11.77
N VAL A 48 -25.38 -5.88 -12.79
CA VAL A 48 -25.16 -7.32 -12.62
C VAL A 48 -23.81 -7.52 -11.92
N ASP A 49 -23.80 -8.29 -10.83
CA ASP A 49 -22.64 -8.62 -10.00
C ASP A 49 -21.92 -7.43 -9.31
N GLU A 50 -22.40 -6.19 -9.44
CA GLU A 50 -21.75 -5.02 -8.84
C GLU A 50 -21.79 -5.05 -7.31
N GLU A 51 -22.89 -5.55 -6.74
CA GLU A 51 -23.04 -5.76 -5.31
C GLU A 51 -22.05 -6.80 -4.78
N GLU A 52 -21.99 -7.97 -5.42
CA GLU A 52 -21.02 -9.03 -5.10
C GLU A 52 -19.57 -8.52 -5.21
N ARG A 53 -19.28 -7.75 -6.27
CA ARG A 53 -17.96 -7.16 -6.48
C ARG A 53 -17.59 -6.18 -5.36
N LEU A 54 -18.55 -5.37 -4.90
CA LEU A 54 -18.36 -4.47 -3.77
C LEU A 54 -18.12 -5.25 -2.48
N MET A 55 -18.94 -6.27 -2.20
CA MET A 55 -18.83 -7.08 -1.00
C MET A 55 -17.46 -7.77 -0.89
N ARG A 56 -16.98 -8.37 -1.99
CA ARG A 56 -15.62 -8.92 -2.05
C ARG A 56 -14.54 -7.87 -1.87
N ARG A 57 -14.72 -6.68 -2.43
CA ARG A 57 -13.76 -5.59 -2.26
C ARG A 57 -13.65 -5.15 -0.80
N ILE A 58 -14.78 -5.10 -0.07
CA ILE A 58 -14.82 -4.81 1.37
C ILE A 58 -14.07 -5.89 2.15
N MET A 59 -14.31 -7.18 1.84
CA MET A 59 -13.60 -8.29 2.50
C MET A 59 -12.09 -8.26 2.26
N ILE A 60 -11.64 -8.03 1.02
CA ILE A 60 -10.21 -7.93 0.70
C ILE A 60 -9.57 -6.77 1.48
N ALA A 61 -10.22 -5.61 1.52
CA ALA A 61 -9.73 -4.46 2.29
C ALA A 61 -9.65 -4.78 3.79
N HIS A 62 -10.66 -5.48 4.32
CA HIS A 62 -10.66 -5.90 5.73
C HIS A 62 -9.51 -6.88 6.04
N ARG A 63 -9.29 -7.89 5.21
CA ARG A 63 -8.19 -8.86 5.37
C ARG A 63 -6.83 -8.17 5.32
N ASN A 64 -6.64 -7.24 4.39
CA ASN A 64 -5.39 -6.47 4.30
C ASN A 64 -5.17 -5.65 5.57
N ASN A 65 -6.20 -4.97 6.07
CA ASN A 65 -6.10 -4.22 7.33
C ASN A 65 -5.77 -5.13 8.52
N LEU A 66 -6.36 -6.33 8.61
CA LEU A 66 -6.04 -7.28 9.68
C LEU A 66 -4.59 -7.76 9.61
N LYS A 67 -4.09 -8.09 8.40
CA LYS A 67 -2.69 -8.48 8.19
C LYS A 67 -1.75 -7.35 8.56
N GLU A 68 -2.02 -6.12 8.11
CA GLU A 68 -1.25 -4.93 8.46
C GLU A 68 -1.25 -4.68 9.98
N HIS A 69 -2.40 -4.79 10.64
CA HIS A 69 -2.48 -4.65 12.10
C HIS A 69 -1.76 -5.76 12.86
N ALA A 70 -1.76 -7.00 12.35
CA ALA A 70 -1.02 -8.09 12.96
C ALA A 70 0.50 -7.84 12.89
N VAL A 71 1.00 -7.40 11.73
CA VAL A 71 2.40 -6.99 11.55
C VAL A 71 2.75 -5.83 12.47
N LEU A 72 1.89 -4.80 12.55
CA LEU A 72 2.10 -3.66 13.45
C LEU A 72 2.11 -4.06 14.93
N ARG A 73 1.19 -4.92 15.38
CA ARG A 73 1.16 -5.40 16.77
C ARG A 73 2.39 -6.24 17.11
N ARG A 74 2.84 -7.08 16.17
CA ARG A 74 4.07 -7.88 16.34
C ARG A 74 5.28 -6.95 16.48
N ALA A 75 5.42 -5.99 15.57
CA ALA A 75 6.50 -5.00 15.60
C ALA A 75 6.52 -4.17 16.90
N ILE A 76 5.35 -3.77 17.42
CA ILE A 76 5.25 -3.05 18.71
C ILE A 76 5.74 -3.95 19.85
N ARG A 77 5.29 -5.20 19.90
CA ARG A 77 5.71 -6.15 20.95
C ARG A 77 7.22 -6.42 20.90
N GLU A 78 7.78 -6.58 19.71
CA GLU A 78 9.23 -6.77 19.51
C GLU A 78 10.02 -5.52 19.92
N ALA A 79 9.53 -4.33 19.58
CA ALA A 79 10.15 -3.07 20.01
C ALA A 79 10.11 -2.89 21.53
N ASP A 80 8.99 -3.25 22.18
CA ASP A 80 8.84 -3.21 23.63
C ASP A 80 9.82 -4.19 24.30
N ALA A 81 9.93 -5.43 23.80
CA ALA A 81 10.88 -6.43 24.28
C ALA A 81 12.35 -6.00 24.09
N ALA A 82 12.69 -5.43 22.93
CA ALA A 82 14.05 -4.96 22.63
C ALA A 82 14.43 -3.68 23.38
N SER A 83 13.46 -2.89 23.85
CA SER A 83 13.73 -1.65 24.56
C SER A 83 14.35 -1.87 25.94
N GLY A 84 14.26 -3.09 26.50
CA GLY A 84 14.85 -3.41 27.80
C GLY A 84 14.38 -2.50 28.94
N VAL A 85 13.35 -1.67 28.70
CA VAL A 85 12.60 -0.97 29.74
C VAL A 85 11.76 -2.06 30.38
N GLY A 86 12.46 -2.83 31.23
CA GLY A 86 11.89 -3.90 32.01
C GLY A 86 10.61 -3.37 32.65
N GLN A 87 9.60 -4.21 32.59
CA GLN A 87 8.63 -4.25 33.68
C GLN A 87 9.47 -4.26 34.96
N VAL A 88 9.60 -3.10 35.61
CA VAL A 88 9.86 -3.04 37.03
C VAL A 88 8.68 -3.79 37.59
N ALA A 89 8.91 -5.05 37.89
CA ALA A 89 7.96 -5.96 38.48
C ALA A 89 7.45 -5.28 39.75
N THR A 90 6.25 -4.71 39.68
CA THR A 90 5.44 -4.43 40.86
C THR A 90 4.96 -5.78 41.39
N GLU A 91 5.88 -6.59 41.90
CA GLU A 91 5.60 -7.88 42.58
C GLU A 91 5.52 -7.71 44.11
N GLU A 92 5.56 -6.49 44.65
CA GLU A 92 5.55 -6.25 46.10
C GLU A 92 4.18 -5.85 46.71
N GLU A 93 3.05 -5.87 45.98
CA GLU A 93 1.75 -5.45 46.54
C GLU A 93 0.61 -6.48 46.40
N GLU A 94 0.90 -7.79 46.44
CA GLU A 94 -0.16 -8.82 46.46
C GLU A 94 -0.14 -9.74 47.70
N LYS A 95 0.37 -9.23 48.84
CA LYS A 95 0.23 -9.91 50.16
C LYS A 95 -0.74 -9.25 51.14
N SER A 96 -1.51 -8.25 50.73
CA SER A 96 -2.36 -7.49 51.68
C SER A 96 -3.71 -7.06 51.12
N SER A 97 -4.63 -7.99 50.82
CA SER A 97 -6.06 -7.72 51.04
C SER A 97 -6.96 -8.96 51.05
N PRO A 98 -7.13 -9.64 52.20
CA PRO A 98 -8.13 -10.69 52.36
C PRO A 98 -9.43 -10.06 52.90
N ARG A 99 -10.25 -9.42 52.06
CA ARG A 99 -11.62 -9.03 52.51
C ARG A 99 -12.55 -8.62 51.37
N ARG A 100 -13.31 -9.60 50.85
CA ARG A 100 -14.79 -9.64 50.96
C ARG A 100 -15.38 -10.68 50.02
N ARG A 101 -15.56 -11.87 50.58
CA ARG A 101 -16.74 -12.70 50.27
C ARG A 101 -18.01 -11.90 50.59
N ARG A 102 -18.81 -11.58 49.57
CA ARG A 102 -20.27 -11.37 49.64
C ARG A 102 -20.79 -11.65 48.23
N ALA A 103 -21.31 -12.84 47.95
CA ALA A 103 -22.70 -13.24 48.20
C ALA A 103 -23.69 -12.45 47.34
N THR A 104 -24.07 -13.02 46.20
CA THR A 104 -25.35 -12.89 45.47
C THR A 104 -25.38 -14.08 44.49
N GLY A 105 -26.18 -15.14 44.67
CA GLY A 105 -27.65 -15.09 44.61
C GLY A 105 -28.04 -14.90 43.14
N ALA A 106 -28.20 -15.98 42.36
CA ALA A 106 -29.47 -16.69 42.16
C ALA A 106 -30.62 -15.73 41.81
N MET A 107 -31.13 -15.84 40.57
CA MET A 107 -32.49 -15.58 40.03
C MET A 107 -32.29 -15.43 38.50
N ALA A 108 -32.49 -16.45 37.65
CA ALA A 108 -33.75 -17.11 37.31
C ALA A 108 -34.88 -16.09 37.08
N GLY A 109 -35.04 -15.65 35.84
CA GLY A 109 -36.07 -14.69 35.43
C GLY A 109 -36.40 -14.85 33.94
N LYS A 110 -37.23 -15.86 33.68
CA LYS A 110 -37.87 -16.20 32.42
C LYS A 110 -38.94 -15.13 32.11
N ALA A 111 -38.95 -14.55 30.92
CA ALA A 111 -40.07 -13.75 30.42
C ALA A 111 -40.29 -14.05 28.94
N GLU A 112 -41.33 -14.85 28.70
CA GLU A 112 -42.02 -15.06 27.44
C GLU A 112 -42.95 -13.85 27.15
N GLY A 113 -43.26 -13.61 25.88
CA GLY A 113 -44.60 -13.17 25.49
C GLY A 113 -44.76 -11.76 24.87
N GLY A 114 -45.44 -11.74 23.72
CA GLY A 114 -45.99 -10.57 23.00
C GLY A 114 -45.38 -10.45 21.60
N ASP A 115 -45.93 -10.97 20.51
CA ASP A 115 -47.31 -11.05 19.99
C ASP A 115 -48.11 -9.74 20.00
N GLY A 116 -48.68 -9.41 18.84
CA GLY A 116 -49.40 -8.17 18.51
C GLY A 116 -48.76 -7.46 17.32
N GLY A 117 -49.18 -7.73 16.08
CA GLY A 117 -50.31 -7.02 15.44
C GLY A 117 -49.79 -5.72 14.81
N GLY A 118 -49.89 -5.42 13.52
CA GLY A 118 -50.95 -5.68 12.57
C GLY A 118 -51.14 -4.39 11.75
N THR A 119 -51.17 -4.54 10.41
CA THR A 119 -52.17 -3.88 9.54
C THR A 119 -51.96 -2.43 9.06
N THR A 120 -52.24 -2.27 7.75
CA THR A 120 -52.57 -1.08 6.91
C THR A 120 -51.44 -0.10 6.62
N ILE A 121 -50.86 -0.06 5.42
CA ILE A 121 -51.39 0.40 4.11
C ILE A 121 -52.27 1.65 4.20
N ALA A 122 -51.69 2.81 3.88
CA ALA A 122 -52.43 3.99 3.44
C ALA A 122 -51.61 4.77 2.41
N THR A 123 -51.99 4.54 1.16
CA THR A 123 -51.74 5.39 -0.01
C THR A 123 -52.37 6.76 0.21
N ALA A 124 -51.60 7.84 0.08
CA ALA A 124 -52.16 9.18 -0.09
C ALA A 124 -51.29 10.00 -1.05
N THR A 125 -51.74 9.98 -2.30
CA THR A 125 -51.48 10.98 -3.33
C THR A 125 -52.03 12.33 -2.85
N SER A 126 -51.23 13.39 -2.79
CA SER A 126 -51.76 14.76 -2.87
C SER A 126 -50.67 15.74 -3.30
N ALA A 127 -51.05 16.59 -4.24
CA ALA A 127 -50.24 17.55 -4.95
C ALA A 127 -50.45 18.97 -4.43
N HIS A 128 -49.44 19.82 -4.70
CA HIS A 128 -49.42 21.29 -4.69
C HIS A 128 -49.37 22.03 -3.33
N PRO A 129 -48.98 23.32 -3.27
CA PRO A 129 -48.13 24.12 -4.16
C PRO A 129 -46.96 24.84 -3.44
N THR A 130 -46.07 25.41 -4.25
CA THR A 130 -45.01 26.37 -3.94
C THR A 130 -45.48 27.51 -3.02
N ALA A 131 -44.94 27.57 -1.80
CA ALA A 131 -45.05 28.71 -0.90
C ALA A 131 -43.66 29.31 -0.66
N THR A 132 -43.45 30.50 -1.21
CA THR A 132 -42.30 31.38 -0.95
C THR A 132 -42.40 31.89 0.49
N LEU A 133 -41.54 31.38 1.39
CA LEU A 133 -41.40 31.86 2.76
C LEU A 133 -40.07 32.58 2.92
N HIS A 134 -40.15 33.86 3.26
CA HIS A 134 -39.06 34.68 3.79
C HIS A 134 -38.42 34.03 5.03
N PRO A 135 -37.09 34.10 5.22
CA PRO A 135 -36.47 33.74 6.49
C PRO A 135 -36.78 34.82 7.55
N PRO A 136 -37.28 34.47 8.74
CA PRO A 136 -37.36 35.40 9.86
C PRO A 136 -35.98 35.68 10.44
N ALA A 137 -35.78 36.94 10.84
CA ALA A 137 -34.61 37.42 11.56
C ALA A 137 -34.40 36.59 12.85
N ASN A 138 -33.17 36.12 13.02
CA ASN A 138 -32.74 35.33 14.17
C ASN A 138 -32.26 36.29 15.25
N ASP A 139 -33.18 36.76 16.08
CA ASP A 139 -32.88 37.57 17.26
C ASP A 139 -32.19 36.73 18.35
N GLY A 140 -31.14 37.33 18.91
CA GLY A 140 -30.17 36.74 19.83
C GLY A 140 -30.77 35.90 20.97
N ILE A 141 -30.43 34.61 20.96
CA ILE A 141 -30.48 33.76 22.14
C ILE A 141 -29.06 33.71 22.73
N ALA A 142 -28.88 34.40 23.86
CA ALA A 142 -27.69 34.32 24.68
C ALA A 142 -27.55 32.90 25.29
N PRO A 143 -26.38 32.24 25.22
CA PRO A 143 -26.18 30.95 25.86
C PRO A 143 -25.84 31.13 27.35
N SER A 144 -26.86 31.15 28.21
CA SER A 144 -26.70 30.90 29.65
C SER A 144 -26.88 29.41 29.92
N GLY A 145 -25.81 28.72 30.34
CA GLY A 145 -25.92 27.31 30.71
C GLY A 145 -24.57 26.63 30.90
N ALA A 146 -23.82 27.06 31.91
CA ALA A 146 -22.60 26.41 32.37
C ALA A 146 -22.93 25.02 32.95
N SER A 147 -22.88 23.98 32.11
CA SER A 147 -22.84 22.59 32.57
C SER A 147 -21.39 22.13 32.67
N SER A 148 -20.88 22.11 33.89
CA SER A 148 -19.54 21.66 34.29
C SER A 148 -19.42 20.14 34.25
N GLY A 149 -19.76 19.53 33.12
CA GLY A 149 -19.45 18.13 32.85
C GLY A 149 -17.95 18.00 32.59
N GLY A 150 -17.23 17.31 33.48
CA GLY A 150 -15.79 17.08 33.42
C GLY A 150 -15.35 16.49 32.07
N LYS A 151 -14.99 17.37 31.14
CA LYS A 151 -14.37 17.00 29.86
C LYS A 151 -12.99 16.45 30.18
N ARG A 152 -12.85 15.12 30.10
CA ARG A 152 -11.56 14.44 30.08
C ARG A 152 -10.63 15.24 29.16
N PRO A 153 -9.42 15.64 29.61
CA PRO A 153 -8.50 16.39 28.79
C PRO A 153 -8.30 15.62 27.49
N ARG A 154 -8.78 16.19 26.37
CA ARG A 154 -8.52 15.63 25.05
C ARG A 154 -7.03 15.50 24.96
N ARG A 155 -6.55 14.25 24.91
CA ARG A 155 -5.15 13.88 24.69
C ARG A 155 -4.63 14.81 23.60
N THR A 156 -3.78 15.77 23.98
CA THR A 156 -3.15 16.72 23.09
C THR A 156 -2.31 15.87 22.15
N TYR A 157 -2.91 15.52 21.02
CA TYR A 157 -2.27 14.74 19.97
C TYR A 157 -0.98 15.47 19.64
N CYS A 158 0.15 14.76 19.76
CA CYS A 158 1.53 15.25 19.72
C CYS A 158 1.66 16.66 19.14
N SER A 159 2.00 17.61 20.00
CA SER A 159 2.22 19.02 19.69
C SER A 159 3.50 19.22 18.87
N ILE A 160 3.63 18.52 17.75
CA ILE A 160 4.61 18.88 16.74
C ILE A 160 4.04 20.14 16.09
N PRO A 161 4.64 21.32 16.31
CA PRO A 161 4.14 22.55 15.71
C PRO A 161 4.03 22.36 14.19
N PRO A 162 2.99 22.91 13.54
CA PRO A 162 2.88 22.84 12.10
C PRO A 162 4.15 23.42 11.49
N ARG A 163 4.87 22.60 10.70
CA ARG A 163 6.07 23.05 10.00
C ARG A 163 5.72 24.20 9.05
N SER A 164 6.58 25.21 9.01
CA SER A 164 6.46 26.31 8.06
C SER A 164 6.53 25.80 6.63
N ASP A 165 5.96 26.54 5.69
CA ASP A 165 5.90 26.13 4.29
C ASP A 165 7.29 26.12 3.65
N GLU A 166 8.19 27.00 4.09
CA GLU A 166 9.59 27.05 3.66
C GLU A 166 10.35 25.80 4.12
N ALA A 167 10.12 25.35 5.36
CA ALA A 167 10.74 24.12 5.87
C ALA A 167 10.23 22.87 5.13
N VAL A 168 8.95 22.88 4.74
CA VAL A 168 8.38 21.82 3.90
C VAL A 168 9.00 21.85 2.51
N LEU A 169 9.16 23.03 1.90
CA LEU A 169 9.76 23.18 0.58
C LEU A 169 11.22 22.70 0.58
N GLY A 170 12.00 23.04 1.61
CA GLY A 170 13.41 22.64 1.71
C GLY A 170 13.63 21.12 1.87
N GLU A 171 12.66 20.39 2.42
CA GLU A 171 12.72 18.92 2.53
C GLU A 171 12.01 18.22 1.34
N MET A 172 11.24 18.97 0.56
CA MET A 172 10.47 18.42 -0.54
C MET A 172 11.33 18.24 -1.78
N ASP A 173 11.50 16.97 -2.18
CA ASP A 173 12.00 16.64 -3.50
C ASP A 173 10.93 16.94 -4.54
N VAL A 174 10.99 18.15 -5.09
CA VAL A 174 9.98 18.68 -6.03
C VAL A 174 9.94 17.85 -7.30
N ALA A 175 11.09 17.47 -7.85
CA ALA A 175 11.17 16.65 -9.06
C ALA A 175 10.48 15.29 -8.86
N ALA A 176 10.72 14.64 -7.71
CA ALA A 176 10.06 13.37 -7.42
C ALA A 176 8.54 13.52 -7.26
N VAL A 177 8.06 14.65 -6.72
CA VAL A 177 6.61 14.95 -6.63
C VAL A 177 6.02 15.17 -8.03
N GLU A 178 6.70 15.94 -8.88
CA GLU A 178 6.26 16.25 -10.24
C GLU A 178 6.20 15.01 -11.13
N MET A 179 7.13 14.07 -10.92
CA MET A 179 7.15 12.78 -11.63
C MET A 179 6.00 11.84 -11.25
N THR A 180 5.28 12.11 -10.15
CA THR A 180 4.15 11.26 -9.75
C THR A 180 3.01 11.33 -10.77
N ARG A 181 2.36 10.18 -11.02
CA ARG A 181 1.23 10.08 -11.96
C ARG A 181 0.08 11.03 -11.60
N SER A 182 -0.18 11.23 -10.32
CA SER A 182 -1.25 12.13 -9.86
C SER A 182 -0.94 13.59 -10.17
N TYR A 183 0.30 14.01 -9.97
CA TYR A 183 0.70 15.38 -10.28
C TYR A 183 0.76 15.62 -11.80
N ARG A 184 1.29 14.68 -12.59
CA ARG A 184 1.25 14.77 -14.06
C ARG A 184 -0.15 14.92 -14.60
N ARG A 185 -1.09 14.10 -14.11
CA ARG A 185 -2.50 14.22 -14.49
C ARG A 185 -3.08 15.59 -14.10
N TRP A 186 -2.66 16.16 -12.96
CA TRP A 186 -3.08 17.50 -12.54
C TRP A 186 -2.47 18.61 -13.40
N SER A 187 -1.19 18.49 -13.79
CA SER A 187 -0.52 19.48 -14.63
C SER A 187 -1.09 19.56 -16.04
N GLU A 188 -1.63 18.44 -16.55
CA GLU A 188 -2.25 18.34 -17.87
C GLU A 188 -3.70 18.87 -17.91
N LEU A 189 -4.33 19.15 -16.76
CA LEU A 189 -5.71 19.64 -16.74
C LEU A 189 -5.79 21.12 -17.16
N PRO A 190 -6.83 21.51 -17.91
CA PRO A 190 -7.13 22.93 -18.16
C PRO A 190 -7.44 23.67 -16.87
N ASP A 191 -7.09 24.96 -16.83
CA ASP A 191 -7.44 25.86 -15.71
C ASP A 191 -8.96 25.89 -15.49
N GLY A 192 -9.37 26.00 -14.23
CA GLY A 192 -10.76 25.89 -13.78
C GLY A 192 -11.26 24.45 -13.62
N THR A 193 -10.54 23.43 -14.09
CA THR A 193 -10.95 22.04 -13.92
C THR A 193 -10.72 21.56 -12.48
N SER A 194 -11.71 20.83 -11.93
CA SER A 194 -11.58 20.21 -10.62
C SER A 194 -10.86 18.86 -10.69
N PHE A 195 -9.99 18.60 -9.72
CA PHE A 195 -9.24 17.37 -9.58
C PHE A 195 -9.42 16.82 -8.17
N SER A 196 -9.92 15.59 -8.08
CA SER A 196 -10.10 14.91 -6.81
C SER A 196 -8.93 13.99 -6.51
N TYR A 197 -8.30 14.19 -5.36
CA TYR A 197 -7.28 13.29 -4.82
C TYR A 197 -7.72 12.77 -3.45
N ASN A 198 -7.21 13.34 -2.37
CA ASN A 198 -7.76 13.16 -1.01
C ASN A 198 -8.70 14.32 -0.62
N GLN A 199 -8.57 15.44 -1.33
CA GLN A 199 -9.38 16.64 -1.27
C GLN A 199 -9.61 17.06 -2.74
N THR A 200 -10.56 17.95 -2.97
CA THR A 200 -10.81 18.51 -4.30
C THR A 200 -9.96 19.77 -4.48
N TYR A 201 -9.19 19.81 -5.55
CA TYR A 201 -8.38 20.95 -5.96
C TYR A 201 -8.94 21.50 -7.27
N VAL A 202 -8.78 22.80 -7.50
CA VAL A 202 -9.20 23.48 -8.73
C VAL A 202 -7.97 24.07 -9.39
N LYS A 203 -7.72 23.68 -10.64
CA LYS A 203 -6.53 24.11 -11.39
C LYS A 203 -6.61 25.61 -11.68
N GLY A 204 -5.49 26.32 -11.54
CA GLY A 204 -5.43 27.78 -11.70
C GLY A 204 -5.86 28.58 -10.46
N THR A 205 -6.35 27.94 -9.38
CA THR A 205 -6.60 28.63 -8.10
C THR A 205 -5.31 28.76 -7.30
N ASP A 206 -5.05 29.96 -6.77
CA ASP A 206 -3.85 30.24 -5.98
C ASP A 206 -3.71 29.29 -4.77
N GLY A 207 -2.50 28.78 -4.58
CA GLY A 207 -2.18 27.86 -3.49
C GLY A 207 -2.68 26.42 -3.65
N HIS A 208 -3.61 26.12 -4.56
CA HIS A 208 -4.08 24.75 -4.78
C HIS A 208 -2.98 23.84 -5.34
N ASP A 209 -2.12 24.37 -6.22
CA ASP A 209 -0.96 23.63 -6.74
C ASP A 209 0.00 23.23 -5.61
N TRP A 210 0.35 24.20 -4.76
CA TRP A 210 1.18 23.98 -3.57
C TRP A 210 0.56 22.97 -2.61
N LEU A 211 -0.73 23.10 -2.30
CA LEU A 211 -1.44 22.18 -1.41
C LEU A 211 -1.43 20.74 -1.95
N LEU A 212 -1.61 20.57 -3.27
CA LEU A 212 -1.52 19.25 -3.90
C LEU A 212 -0.11 18.67 -3.82
N ARG A 213 0.93 19.45 -4.19
CA ARG A 213 2.35 19.03 -4.06
C ARG A 213 2.67 18.60 -2.63
N LYS A 214 2.28 19.43 -1.65
CA LYS A 214 2.43 19.16 -0.22
C LYS A 214 1.73 17.88 0.22
N ASN A 215 0.53 17.60 -0.29
CA ASN A 215 -0.21 16.37 0.01
C ASN A 215 0.51 15.13 -0.53
N ILE A 216 0.93 15.17 -1.81
CA ILE A 216 1.67 14.09 -2.46
C ILE A 216 2.98 13.80 -1.71
N TRP A 217 3.76 14.85 -1.42
CA TRP A 217 5.01 14.74 -0.67
C TRP A 217 4.81 14.12 0.72
N ARG A 218 3.83 14.58 1.50
CA ARG A 218 3.52 13.98 2.82
C ARG A 218 3.27 12.48 2.73
N ARG A 219 2.57 12.02 1.70
CA ARG A 219 2.32 10.59 1.47
C ARG A 219 3.59 9.84 1.03
N MET A 220 4.44 10.46 0.22
CA MET A 220 5.73 9.89 -0.16
C MET A 220 6.65 9.74 1.06
N ARG A 221 6.76 10.79 1.88
CA ARG A 221 7.49 10.77 3.14
C ARG A 221 6.98 9.69 4.09
N TYR A 222 5.67 9.63 4.33
CA TYR A 222 5.07 8.59 5.18
C TYR A 222 5.41 7.18 4.69
N ARG A 223 5.36 6.93 3.37
CA ARG A 223 5.75 5.64 2.80
C ARG A 223 7.24 5.33 2.99
N ARG A 224 8.12 6.32 2.82
CA ARG A 224 9.56 6.17 3.07
C ARG A 224 9.85 5.87 4.54
N GLU A 225 9.28 6.64 5.45
CA GLU A 225 9.45 6.45 6.89
C GLU A 225 8.87 5.11 7.36
N ASN A 226 7.70 4.70 6.85
CA ASN A 226 7.15 3.39 7.17
C ASN A 226 8.00 2.26 6.61
N ARG A 227 8.49 2.36 5.37
CA ARG A 227 9.43 1.37 4.81
C ARG A 227 10.70 1.30 5.66
N ALA A 228 11.27 2.44 6.05
CA ALA A 228 12.45 2.49 6.91
C ALA A 228 12.18 1.85 8.28
N LYS A 229 11.03 2.12 8.90
CA LYS A 229 10.62 1.46 10.16
C LYS A 229 10.49 -0.04 9.98
N VAL A 230 9.84 -0.51 8.91
CA VAL A 230 9.69 -1.95 8.60
C VAL A 230 11.05 -2.59 8.36
N LEU A 231 11.94 -1.96 7.59
CA LEU A 231 13.31 -2.44 7.37
C LEU A 231 14.12 -2.49 8.67
N ASN A 232 14.01 -1.48 9.53
CA ASN A 232 14.67 -1.48 10.84
C ASN A 232 14.15 -2.57 11.78
N LEU A 233 12.85 -2.89 11.71
CA LEU A 233 12.25 -4.01 12.46
C LEU A 233 12.79 -5.36 11.96
N ILE A 234 12.91 -5.53 10.64
CA ILE A 234 13.51 -6.71 10.02
C ILE A 234 15.00 -6.82 10.43
N ALA A 235 15.77 -5.74 10.32
CA ALA A 235 17.21 -5.71 10.60
C ALA A 235 17.55 -5.90 12.09
N ARG A 236 16.69 -5.47 13.03
CA ARG A 236 16.91 -5.65 14.48
C ARG A 236 16.69 -7.08 14.97
N GLY A 237 16.58 -8.06 14.08
CA GLY A 237 16.43 -9.47 14.49
C GLY A 237 14.98 -9.90 14.62
N GLY A 238 14.05 -9.21 13.94
CA GLY A 238 12.78 -9.80 13.52
C GLY A 238 13.00 -10.84 12.42
N GLY A 239 14.03 -11.69 12.57
CA GLY A 239 14.04 -13.00 11.94
C GLY A 239 12.73 -13.62 12.38
N VAL A 240 11.82 -13.77 11.41
CA VAL A 240 10.71 -14.70 11.54
C VAL A 240 11.40 -15.98 11.97
N GLY A 241 11.30 -16.30 13.25
CA GLY A 241 11.78 -17.57 13.75
C GLY A 241 11.10 -18.60 12.87
N GLY A 242 11.87 -19.16 11.93
CA GLY A 242 11.84 -20.58 11.71
C GLY A 242 12.09 -21.14 13.10
N GLY A 243 11.00 -21.29 13.85
CA GLY A 243 10.96 -22.20 14.97
C GLY A 243 11.30 -23.52 14.33
N ASP A 244 12.57 -23.84 14.41
CA ASP A 244 13.05 -25.19 14.54
C ASP A 244 12.04 -25.94 15.43
N GLU A 245 11.19 -26.74 14.79
CA GLU A 245 10.33 -27.72 15.45
C GLU A 245 11.19 -28.90 15.95
N GLY A 246 12.40 -28.63 16.44
CA GLY A 246 13.27 -29.53 17.21
C GLY A 246 12.99 -29.48 18.71
N GLY A 247 11.75 -29.16 19.12
CA GLY A 247 11.32 -29.10 20.51
C GLY A 247 10.68 -30.40 20.98
N GLY A 248 11.44 -31.49 20.94
CA GLY A 248 11.05 -32.79 21.48
C GLY A 248 10.62 -32.68 22.94
N CYS A 249 9.32 -32.81 23.18
CA CYS A 249 8.80 -33.17 24.50
C CYS A 249 9.12 -34.65 24.75
N GLY A 250 10.28 -34.88 25.35
CA GLY A 250 10.65 -36.15 25.96
C GLY A 250 9.62 -36.54 27.03
N GLY A 251 8.73 -37.44 26.66
CA GLY A 251 7.98 -38.27 27.60
C GLY A 251 8.84 -39.48 27.98
N ALA A 252 9.47 -39.43 29.15
CA ALA A 252 9.98 -40.62 29.81
C ALA A 252 8.81 -41.32 30.52
N THR A 253 8.48 -42.56 30.11
CA THR A 253 8.75 -43.78 30.89
C THR A 253 8.25 -45.05 30.18
N ASN A 254 9.17 -46.03 30.10
CA ASN A 254 9.01 -47.49 30.10
C ASN A 254 8.35 -48.19 28.90
N VAL A 255 9.19 -48.65 27.96
CA VAL A 255 9.08 -50.00 27.38
C VAL A 255 10.50 -50.58 27.16
N ASP A 256 10.80 -51.66 27.87
CA ASP A 256 11.93 -52.56 27.62
C ASP A 256 11.83 -53.19 26.21
N GLY A 257 12.94 -53.20 25.46
CA GLY A 257 13.01 -54.08 24.28
C GLY A 257 14.04 -53.74 23.21
N ALA A 258 15.26 -54.25 23.39
CA ALA A 258 16.12 -54.83 22.35
C ALA A 258 16.58 -53.98 21.13
N ARG A 259 17.88 -53.62 21.20
CA ARG A 259 18.95 -54.08 20.29
C ARG A 259 18.88 -53.65 18.81
N GLY A 260 19.77 -52.71 18.44
CA GLY A 260 20.51 -52.79 17.16
C GLY A 260 20.83 -51.45 16.49
N GLY A 261 22.13 -51.20 16.26
CA GLY A 261 22.59 -50.48 15.07
C GLY A 261 23.06 -49.03 15.26
N GLN A 262 24.36 -48.87 15.51
CA GLN A 262 25.11 -47.63 15.21
C GLN A 262 25.18 -47.40 13.70
N GLN A 263 25.01 -46.16 13.23
CA GLN A 263 25.84 -45.55 12.17
C GLN A 263 25.55 -44.04 12.01
N ASN A 264 26.54 -43.24 12.41
CA ASN A 264 27.05 -41.97 11.88
C ASN A 264 26.11 -41.02 11.11
N ASP A 265 25.82 -39.87 11.73
CA ASP A 265 25.45 -38.62 11.06
C ASP A 265 26.43 -37.53 11.54
N GLU A 266 27.53 -37.36 10.80
CA GLU A 266 28.34 -36.13 10.77
C GLU A 266 28.12 -35.48 9.39
N ASP A 267 28.14 -34.15 9.34
CA ASP A 267 28.15 -33.28 8.15
C ASP A 267 26.78 -32.84 7.59
N THR A 268 26.12 -31.87 8.23
CA THR A 268 25.06 -31.04 7.58
C THR A 268 25.07 -29.59 8.09
N GLU A 269 26.23 -28.95 8.18
CA GLU A 269 26.30 -27.49 8.49
C GLU A 269 26.89 -26.63 7.36
N ASP A 270 27.40 -27.23 6.27
CA ASP A 270 28.05 -26.47 5.17
C ASP A 270 27.13 -26.06 4.00
N SER A 271 25.86 -26.50 3.98
CA SER A 271 24.97 -26.28 2.82
C SER A 271 24.32 -24.88 2.78
N ASP A 272 24.10 -24.25 3.95
CA ASP A 272 23.39 -22.98 4.03
C ASP A 272 24.29 -21.76 3.73
N ASN A 273 25.60 -21.87 4.01
CA ASN A 273 26.55 -20.80 3.73
C ASN A 273 26.79 -20.64 2.21
N ASP A 274 26.79 -21.75 1.46
CA ASP A 274 26.99 -21.76 0.02
C ASP A 274 25.77 -21.19 -0.75
N ARG A 275 24.56 -21.37 -0.19
CA ARG A 275 23.32 -20.79 -0.72
C ARG A 275 23.28 -19.26 -0.54
N HIS A 276 23.76 -18.77 0.60
CA HIS A 276 23.84 -17.33 0.87
C HIS A 276 24.89 -16.63 -0.01
N HIS A 277 26.05 -17.27 -0.22
CA HIS A 277 27.07 -16.76 -1.13
C HIS A 277 26.58 -16.72 -2.59
N ARG A 278 25.87 -17.76 -3.05
CA ARG A 278 25.23 -17.76 -4.39
C ARG A 278 24.22 -16.64 -4.58
N LEU A 279 23.39 -16.33 -3.58
CA LEU A 279 22.42 -15.23 -3.68
C LEU A 279 23.10 -13.86 -3.75
N LEU A 280 24.20 -13.65 -3.00
CA LEU A 280 24.96 -12.41 -3.05
C LEU A 280 25.66 -12.20 -4.40
N VAL A 281 26.19 -13.26 -5.00
CA VAL A 281 26.80 -13.20 -6.34
C VAL A 281 25.74 -12.86 -7.41
N VAL A 282 24.53 -13.44 -7.31
CA VAL A 282 23.42 -13.14 -8.24
C VAL A 282 22.94 -11.69 -8.09
N SER A 283 22.81 -11.17 -6.86
CA SER A 283 22.41 -9.78 -6.65
C SER A 283 23.41 -8.79 -7.26
N ARG A 284 24.72 -9.04 -7.12
CA ARG A 284 25.76 -8.18 -7.69
C ARG A 284 25.76 -8.22 -9.23
N ALA A 285 25.58 -9.39 -9.82
CA ALA A 285 25.46 -9.53 -11.27
C ALA A 285 24.24 -8.79 -11.85
N VAL A 286 23.11 -8.78 -11.12
CA VAL A 286 21.91 -8.02 -11.51
C VAL A 286 22.14 -6.51 -11.39
N GLU A 287 22.83 -6.05 -10.34
CA GLU A 287 23.19 -4.64 -10.17
C GLU A 287 24.17 -4.16 -11.26
N ASP A 288 25.18 -4.97 -11.59
CA ASP A 288 26.14 -4.67 -12.66
C ASP A 288 25.46 -4.66 -14.04
N ALA A 289 24.52 -5.58 -14.29
CA ALA A 289 23.72 -5.59 -15.52
C ALA A 289 22.79 -4.37 -15.63
N ALA A 290 22.17 -3.95 -14.52
CA ALA A 290 21.35 -2.74 -14.48
C ALA A 290 22.18 -1.47 -14.70
N ALA A 291 23.38 -1.40 -14.11
CA ALA A 291 24.32 -0.30 -14.33
C ALA A 291 24.80 -0.23 -15.79
N ALA A 292 25.11 -1.38 -16.40
CA ALA A 292 25.48 -1.47 -17.80
C ALA A 292 24.33 -1.05 -18.74
N ALA A 293 23.09 -1.46 -18.45
CA ALA A 293 21.91 -1.04 -19.21
C ALA A 293 21.65 0.47 -19.09
N ALA A 294 21.83 1.04 -17.89
CA ALA A 294 21.71 2.49 -17.69
C ALA A 294 22.79 3.29 -18.44
N ALA A 295 24.04 2.81 -18.42
CA ALA A 295 25.14 3.41 -19.18
C ALA A 295 24.91 3.32 -20.69
N PHE A 296 24.33 2.22 -21.17
CA PHE A 296 23.94 2.05 -22.57
C PHE A 296 22.80 3.00 -22.96
N SER A 297 21.75 3.11 -22.13
CA SER A 297 20.64 4.04 -22.38
C SER A 297 21.12 5.50 -22.43
N ALA A 298 22.07 5.88 -21.59
CA ALA A 298 22.66 7.22 -21.61
C ALA A 298 23.52 7.50 -22.86
N ARG A 299 24.01 6.44 -23.53
CA ARG A 299 24.75 6.53 -24.80
C ARG A 299 23.82 6.46 -26.01
N ALA A 300 22.71 5.74 -25.92
CA ALA A 300 21.74 5.61 -27.01
C ALA A 300 21.07 6.95 -27.39
N ASP A 301 20.97 7.91 -26.45
CA ASP A 301 20.50 9.28 -26.72
C ASP A 301 21.42 10.07 -27.70
N THR A 302 22.54 9.50 -28.13
CA THR A 302 23.44 10.11 -29.13
C THR A 302 23.36 9.49 -30.54
N PHE A 303 22.56 8.43 -30.74
CA PHE A 303 22.41 7.78 -32.04
C PHE A 303 20.97 7.88 -32.56
N ASP A 304 20.76 8.77 -33.52
CA ASP A 304 19.48 9.06 -34.18
C ASP A 304 19.13 8.04 -35.27
N HIS A 305 19.20 6.73 -34.96
CA HIS A 305 18.81 5.67 -35.90
C HIS A 305 17.77 4.75 -35.27
N SER A 306 16.59 4.71 -35.89
CA SER A 306 15.42 3.93 -35.51
C SER A 306 15.73 2.43 -35.47
N ILE A 307 15.95 1.90 -34.27
CA ILE A 307 15.88 0.45 -34.04
C ILE A 307 14.40 0.09 -34.01
N ASP A 308 13.98 -0.76 -34.94
CA ASP A 308 12.61 -1.24 -35.07
C ASP A 308 12.21 -2.02 -33.80
N ALA A 309 11.26 -1.48 -33.05
CA ALA A 309 10.82 -2.03 -31.76
C ALA A 309 10.26 -3.46 -31.90
N ASP A 310 9.79 -3.83 -33.09
CA ASP A 310 9.27 -5.17 -33.38
C ASP A 310 10.38 -6.23 -33.44
N ALA A 311 11.62 -5.85 -33.80
CA ALA A 311 12.76 -6.76 -33.79
C ALA A 311 13.21 -7.13 -32.37
N VAL A 312 13.06 -6.21 -31.41
CA VAL A 312 13.37 -6.45 -29.99
C VAL A 312 12.29 -7.30 -29.32
N ALA A 313 11.02 -7.12 -29.70
CA ALA A 313 9.92 -7.93 -29.20
C ALA A 313 9.98 -9.40 -29.67
N ALA A 314 10.49 -9.65 -30.90
CA ALA A 314 10.61 -10.99 -31.46
C ALA A 314 11.62 -11.89 -30.73
N LEU A 315 12.65 -11.33 -30.08
CA LEU A 315 13.65 -12.09 -29.32
C LEU A 315 13.13 -12.61 -27.97
N GLY A 316 12.06 -12.04 -27.43
CA GLY A 316 11.47 -12.44 -26.14
C GLY A 316 10.44 -13.57 -26.21
N ALA A 317 10.03 -14.01 -27.41
CA ALA A 317 8.91 -14.93 -27.61
C ALA A 317 9.28 -16.42 -27.75
N GLN A 318 10.57 -16.77 -27.68
CA GLN A 318 11.03 -18.17 -27.74
C GLN A 318 11.52 -18.67 -26.37
N GLY A 319 10.58 -18.95 -25.47
CA GLY A 319 10.89 -19.57 -24.17
C GLY A 319 9.63 -20.09 -23.50
N GLY A 320 9.28 -21.35 -23.75
CA GLY A 320 8.19 -22.05 -23.07
C GLY A 320 8.61 -22.56 -21.69
N GLU A 321 7.78 -22.23 -20.71
CA GLU A 321 7.48 -22.86 -19.40
C GLU A 321 8.60 -23.47 -18.51
N ASP A 322 8.64 -22.92 -17.28
CA ASP A 322 8.92 -23.55 -15.98
C ASP A 322 10.35 -23.92 -15.54
N ASP A 323 11.37 -23.14 -15.90
CA ASP A 323 12.62 -23.09 -15.11
C ASP A 323 13.24 -21.69 -15.06
N PRO A 324 13.33 -21.03 -13.88
CA PRO A 324 13.92 -19.70 -13.75
C PRO A 324 15.40 -19.65 -14.14
N THR A 325 16.12 -20.78 -14.15
CA THR A 325 17.53 -20.84 -14.56
C THR A 325 17.69 -20.78 -16.09
N VAL A 326 16.73 -21.31 -16.84
CA VAL A 326 16.74 -21.28 -18.32
C VAL A 326 16.43 -19.86 -18.83
N VAL A 327 15.54 -19.14 -18.15
CA VAL A 327 15.22 -17.73 -18.48
C VAL A 327 16.45 -16.83 -18.27
N LEU A 328 17.23 -17.06 -17.22
CA LEU A 328 18.47 -16.33 -16.94
C LEU A 328 19.58 -16.62 -17.96
N SER A 329 19.72 -17.88 -18.40
CA SER A 329 20.68 -18.27 -19.42
C SER A 329 20.35 -17.64 -20.79
N GLY A 330 19.07 -17.60 -21.16
CA GLY A 330 18.61 -16.94 -22.40
C GLY A 330 18.83 -15.42 -22.39
N ALA A 331 18.62 -14.76 -21.25
CA ALA A 331 18.88 -13.33 -21.11
C ALA A 331 20.38 -12.99 -21.22
N LEU A 332 21.25 -13.85 -20.69
CA LEU A 332 22.72 -13.70 -20.80
C LEU A 332 23.22 -13.93 -22.23
N ASP A 333 22.71 -14.93 -22.96
CA ASP A 333 23.08 -15.15 -24.37
C ASP A 333 22.59 -13.99 -25.26
N ALA A 334 21.39 -13.47 -25.01
CA ALA A 334 20.87 -12.30 -25.72
C ALA A 334 21.73 -11.05 -25.47
N ALA A 335 22.15 -10.80 -24.22
CA ALA A 335 23.05 -9.70 -23.88
C ALA A 335 24.43 -9.85 -24.52
N ALA A 336 24.99 -11.07 -24.56
CA ALA A 336 26.27 -11.36 -25.19
C ALA A 336 26.23 -11.12 -26.72
N ARG A 337 25.14 -11.53 -27.38
CA ARG A 337 24.94 -11.28 -28.82
C ARG A 337 24.81 -9.80 -29.14
N LEU A 338 24.13 -9.04 -28.27
CA LEU A 338 23.97 -7.60 -28.44
C LEU A 338 25.30 -6.87 -28.24
N ALA A 339 26.12 -7.28 -27.26
CA ALA A 339 27.48 -6.77 -27.06
C ALA A 339 28.40 -7.08 -28.26
N ALA A 340 28.31 -8.28 -28.83
CA ALA A 340 29.09 -8.66 -30.01
C ALA A 340 28.68 -7.85 -31.26
N ALA A 341 27.39 -7.60 -31.46
CA ALA A 341 26.89 -6.80 -32.58
C ALA A 341 27.38 -5.33 -32.50
N VAL A 342 27.44 -4.75 -31.30
CA VAL A 342 27.96 -3.39 -31.09
C VAL A 342 29.46 -3.32 -31.35
N SER A 343 30.23 -4.35 -30.97
CA SER A 343 31.68 -4.39 -31.24
C SER A 343 32.02 -4.46 -32.74
N VAL A 344 31.11 -4.97 -33.58
CA VAL A 344 31.29 -5.00 -35.05
C VAL A 344 30.97 -3.64 -35.67
N ALA A 345 30.04 -2.88 -35.09
CA ALA A 345 29.64 -1.56 -35.60
C ALA A 345 30.71 -0.46 -35.38
N ASP A 346 31.50 -0.55 -34.31
CA ASP A 346 32.51 0.47 -33.95
C ASP A 346 33.78 0.40 -34.83
N GLY A 347 33.97 -0.67 -35.60
CA GLY A 347 35.14 -0.86 -36.46
C GLY A 347 35.09 -0.16 -37.82
N SER A 348 33.97 0.46 -38.20
CA SER A 348 33.75 0.93 -39.58
C SER A 348 33.83 2.46 -39.78
N ILE A 349 34.05 3.26 -38.73
CA ILE A 349 34.09 4.73 -38.82
C ILE A 349 35.55 5.19 -38.80
N GLY A 350 36.24 5.03 -39.91
CA GLY A 350 37.65 5.39 -40.06
C GLY A 350 38.00 5.84 -41.46
N GLY A 351 37.70 7.10 -41.78
CA GLY A 351 38.46 7.87 -42.76
C GLY A 351 37.80 8.10 -44.11
N ASP A 352 37.16 9.27 -44.28
CA ASP A 352 37.47 10.15 -45.41
C ASP A 352 36.89 11.55 -45.15
N SER A 353 37.74 12.55 -44.90
CA SER A 353 37.29 13.94 -44.76
C SER A 353 38.40 14.90 -45.18
N ASN A 354 38.72 14.89 -46.47
CA ASN A 354 39.48 15.95 -47.10
C ASN A 354 38.55 16.71 -48.04
N LYS A 355 37.86 17.76 -47.55
CA LYS A 355 37.25 18.78 -48.40
C LYS A 355 37.34 20.15 -47.73
N LYS A 356 38.19 20.97 -48.33
CA LYS A 356 38.23 22.42 -48.26
C LYS A 356 36.83 22.97 -48.57
N ASP A 357 36.38 23.96 -47.81
CA ASP A 357 35.53 25.01 -48.35
C ASP A 357 35.93 26.34 -47.73
N GLU A 358 36.28 27.26 -48.64
CA GLU A 358 36.64 28.63 -48.40
C GLU A 358 35.37 29.49 -48.30
N GLY A 359 35.39 30.45 -47.36
CA GLY A 359 34.91 31.81 -47.56
C GLY A 359 33.44 32.04 -47.95
N MET A 360 32.64 32.51 -47.00
CA MET A 360 31.67 33.57 -47.29
C MET A 360 31.66 34.63 -46.19
N SER A 361 31.83 35.86 -46.66
CA SER A 361 31.95 37.14 -45.98
C SER A 361 30.64 37.58 -45.33
N LEU A 362 30.74 38.14 -44.12
CA LEU A 362 29.69 38.89 -43.44
C LEU A 362 29.50 40.27 -44.10
N GLU A 363 28.28 40.58 -44.53
CA GLU A 363 27.81 41.95 -44.69
C GLU A 363 27.18 42.44 -43.37
N ILE A 364 27.67 43.59 -42.91
CA ILE A 364 27.19 44.33 -41.75
C ILE A 364 26.16 45.35 -42.26
N PHE A 365 24.95 45.33 -41.69
CA PHE A 365 23.97 46.42 -41.79
C PHE A 365 24.07 47.26 -40.50
N GLU A 366 24.47 48.52 -40.63
CA GLU A 366 24.30 49.57 -39.60
C GLU A 366 23.04 50.40 -39.91
N VAL A 367 22.40 50.88 -38.84
CA VAL A 367 21.24 51.79 -38.79
C VAL A 367 21.70 53.20 -38.53
#